data_AF-A0A7S1T4V4-F1
#
_entry.id   AF-A0A7S1T4V4-F1
#
_cell.length_a   1.000
_cell.length_b   1.000
_cell.length_c   1.000
_cell.angle_alpha   90.00
_cell.angle_beta   90.00
_cell.angle_gamma   90.00
#
_symmetry.space_group_name_H-M   'P 1'
#
loop_
_entity.id
_entity.type
_entity.pdbx_description
1 polymer ?
#
loop_
_entity_poly.entity_id
_entity_poly.type
_entity_poly.pdbx_seq_one_letter_code
_entity_poly.pdbx_strand_id
1 'polypeptide(L)'
;VGGSFLSMACVSLLNLCHVLCRRSVRRPRGRMDDLSWGNTLYRYRSAPALEAVSRYAELAKDYDLSLTELSLRWCRERAAVTTTLVGQTSMKQLDEDIQAFQAKSGLPDELMWEIDRVHMLNRLPIFSSTDVGSDWRGAGEIGERIP
;
A
#
# COMPACT_ATOMS: atom_id res chain seq x y z
N VAL A 1 30.54 21.94 -1.78
CA VAL A 1 29.76 22.29 -0.57
C VAL A 1 28.30 22.19 -0.95
N GLY A 2 27.64 21.06 -0.70
CA GLY A 2 26.30 20.84 -1.24
C GLY A 2 25.85 19.41 -1.00
N GLY A 3 25.12 19.21 0.09
CA GLY A 3 24.59 17.91 0.49
C GLY A 3 23.50 18.13 1.52
N SER A 4 22.36 18.66 1.08
CA SER A 4 21.18 18.87 1.94
C SER A 4 19.92 18.97 1.10
N PHE A 5 19.60 17.92 0.33
CA PHE A 5 18.26 17.69 -0.20
C PHE A 5 17.94 16.19 -0.13
N LEU A 6 18.17 15.58 1.03
CA LEU A 6 17.42 14.38 1.39
C LEU A 6 15.96 14.82 1.51
N SER A 7 15.18 14.48 0.48
CA SER A 7 13.77 14.79 0.29
C SER A 7 13.01 14.75 1.62
N MET A 8 12.52 15.92 2.02
CA MET A 8 11.77 16.18 3.24
C MET A 8 10.51 15.29 3.36
N ALA A 9 10.05 14.71 2.24
CA ALA A 9 8.94 13.76 2.18
C ALA A 9 9.30 12.35 2.71
N CYS A 10 10.51 11.85 2.44
CA CYS A 10 10.95 10.51 2.89
C CYS A 10 11.21 10.49 4.41
N VAL A 11 11.81 11.56 4.94
CA VAL A 11 11.99 11.74 6.40
C VAL A 11 10.64 11.93 7.10
N SER A 12 9.67 12.58 6.45
CA SER A 12 8.32 12.76 7.02
C SER A 12 7.55 11.46 7.16
N LEU A 13 7.64 10.54 6.21
CA LEU A 13 6.97 9.24 6.28
C LEU A 13 7.58 8.30 7.33
N LEU A 14 8.92 8.28 7.45
CA LEU A 14 9.60 7.54 8.52
C LEU A 14 9.31 8.15 9.91
N ASN A 15 9.30 9.48 10.03
CA ASN A 15 8.90 10.16 11.27
C ASN A 15 7.43 9.92 11.59
N LEU A 16 6.53 9.87 10.61
CA LEU A 16 5.11 9.59 10.83
C LEU A 16 4.91 8.16 11.34
N CYS A 17 5.61 7.18 10.74
CA CYS A 17 5.59 5.81 11.23
C CYS A 17 6.14 5.71 12.66
N HIS A 18 7.24 6.40 12.95
CA HIS A 18 7.84 6.41 14.29
C HIS A 18 6.94 7.11 15.31
N VAL A 19 6.25 8.20 14.94
CA VAL A 19 5.29 8.93 15.78
C VAL A 19 4.01 8.13 16.01
N LEU A 20 3.47 7.49 14.97
CA LEU A 20 2.30 6.60 15.08
C LEU A 20 2.63 5.36 15.92
N CYS A 21 3.79 4.74 15.70
CA CYS A 21 4.25 3.62 16.52
C CYS A 21 4.45 4.05 17.98
N ARG A 22 5.08 5.21 18.24
CA ARG A 22 5.21 5.75 19.60
C ARG A 22 3.87 6.08 20.25
N ARG A 23 2.87 6.52 19.48
CA ARG A 23 1.48 6.72 19.98
C ARG A 23 0.82 5.38 20.31
N SER A 24 0.95 4.39 19.43
CA SER A 24 0.46 3.01 19.63
C SER A 24 1.05 2.35 20.87
N VAL A 25 2.37 2.49 21.10
CA VAL A 25 3.06 1.95 22.28
C VAL A 25 2.53 2.54 23.60
N ARG A 26 2.02 3.79 23.60
CA ARG A 26 1.45 4.41 24.81
C ARG A 26 0.10 3.81 25.22
N ARG A 27 -0.64 3.20 24.28
CA ARG A 27 -1.92 2.51 24.53
C ARG A 27 -2.01 1.27 23.63
N PRO A 28 -1.29 0.19 23.96
CA PRO A 28 -1.25 -0.99 23.12
C PRO A 28 -2.61 -1.69 23.15
N ARG A 29 -3.21 -1.90 21.98
CA ARG A 29 -4.47 -2.65 21.77
C ARG A 29 -4.21 -4.12 21.46
N GLY A 30 -2.95 -4.50 21.24
CA GLY A 30 -2.54 -5.87 20.98
C GLY A 30 -1.21 -5.95 20.24
N ARG A 31 -0.98 -7.08 19.57
CA ARG A 31 0.27 -7.34 18.85
C ARG A 31 0.62 -6.22 17.86
N MET A 32 -0.34 -5.67 17.12
CA MET A 32 -0.08 -4.61 16.12
C MET A 32 0.59 -3.34 16.64
N ASP A 33 0.53 -3.07 17.95
CA ASP A 33 1.06 -1.84 18.55
C ASP A 33 2.49 -2.01 19.12
N ASP A 34 3.11 -3.17 18.89
CA ASP A 34 4.50 -3.44 19.27
C ASP A 34 5.51 -2.86 18.25
N LEU A 35 6.69 -2.45 18.72
CA LEU A 35 7.73 -1.82 17.88
C LEU A 35 8.22 -2.75 16.75
N SER A 36 8.18 -4.08 16.95
CA SER A 36 8.58 -5.06 15.95
C SER A 36 7.61 -5.08 14.75
N TRP A 37 6.31 -4.94 15.02
CA TRP A 37 5.32 -4.86 13.95
C TRP A 37 5.48 -3.58 13.13
N GLY A 38 5.76 -2.44 13.78
CA GLY A 38 6.03 -1.17 13.11
C GLY A 38 7.12 -1.27 12.03
N ASN A 39 8.17 -2.05 12.32
CA ASN A 39 9.27 -2.32 11.39
C ASN A 39 8.88 -3.29 10.27
N THR A 40 8.08 -4.32 10.55
CA THR A 40 7.73 -5.36 9.56
C THR A 40 6.79 -4.85 8.45
N LEU A 41 6.09 -3.73 8.70
CA LEU A 41 5.22 -3.06 7.71
C LEU A 41 5.99 -2.30 6.61
N TYR A 42 7.34 -2.29 6.62
CA TYR A 42 8.14 -1.63 5.57
C TYR A 42 7.77 -2.08 4.15
N ARG A 43 7.30 -3.32 3.99
CA ARG A 43 6.90 -3.95 2.72
C ARG A 43 5.83 -3.16 1.95
N TYR A 44 5.03 -2.36 2.65
CA TYR A 44 3.92 -1.57 2.08
C TYR A 44 4.19 -0.06 2.10
N ARG A 45 5.43 0.37 2.36
CA ARG A 45 5.79 1.78 2.59
C ARG A 45 6.91 2.30 1.69
N SER A 46 7.26 1.58 0.64
CA SER A 46 8.10 2.13 -0.42
C SER A 46 7.38 3.27 -1.14
N ALA A 47 8.12 4.21 -1.72
CA ALA A 47 7.51 5.29 -2.50
C ALA A 47 6.57 4.79 -3.63
N PRO A 48 6.95 3.77 -4.44
CA PRO A 48 6.05 3.15 -5.42
C PRO A 48 4.78 2.55 -4.79
N ALA A 49 4.90 1.91 -3.62
CA ALA A 49 3.74 1.33 -2.94
C ALA A 49 2.76 2.41 -2.48
N LEU A 50 3.27 3.51 -1.92
CA LEU A 50 2.45 4.63 -1.48
C LEU A 50 1.76 5.34 -2.65
N GLU A 51 2.45 5.46 -3.78
CA GLU A 51 1.87 6.00 -5.01
C GLU A 51 0.73 5.11 -5.53
N ALA A 52 0.97 3.80 -5.63
CA ALA A 52 -0.05 2.84 -6.04
C ALA A 52 -1.28 2.89 -5.12
N VAL A 53 -1.06 2.91 -3.79
CA VAL A 53 -2.13 3.01 -2.79
C VAL A 53 -2.93 4.30 -2.95
N SER A 54 -2.27 5.44 -3.22
CA SER A 54 -2.97 6.71 -3.46
C SER A 54 -3.87 6.62 -4.69
N ARG A 55 -3.37 6.06 -5.78
CA ARG A 55 -4.14 5.88 -7.03
C ARG A 55 -5.33 4.91 -6.82
N TYR A 56 -5.14 3.81 -6.10
CA TYR A 56 -6.24 2.90 -5.77
C TYR A 56 -7.29 3.55 -4.85
N ALA A 57 -6.86 4.42 -3.93
CA ALA A 57 -7.79 5.16 -3.06
C ALA A 57 -8.63 6.18 -3.84
N GLU A 58 -8.03 6.84 -4.84
CA GLU A 58 -8.73 7.72 -5.78
C GLU A 58 -9.75 6.93 -6.62
N LEU A 59 -9.33 5.80 -7.22
CA LEU A 59 -10.24 4.91 -7.95
C LEU A 59 -11.38 4.39 -7.07
N ALA A 60 -11.11 3.99 -5.83
CA ALA A 60 -12.15 3.54 -4.91
C ALA A 60 -13.19 4.65 -4.68
N LYS A 61 -12.71 5.88 -4.46
CA LYS A 61 -13.58 7.05 -4.24
C LYS A 61 -14.44 7.38 -5.46
N ASP A 62 -13.89 7.31 -6.67
CA ASP A 62 -14.63 7.59 -7.91
C ASP A 62 -15.78 6.61 -8.14
N TYR A 63 -15.69 5.41 -7.58
CA TYR A 63 -16.71 4.36 -7.65
C TYR A 63 -17.56 4.23 -6.37
N ASP A 64 -17.46 5.17 -5.44
CA ASP A 64 -18.15 5.17 -4.14
C ASP A 64 -17.87 3.91 -3.29
N LEU A 65 -16.64 3.40 -3.37
CA LEU A 65 -16.14 2.25 -2.62
C LEU A 65 -15.15 2.69 -1.55
N SER A 66 -15.08 1.95 -0.45
CA SER A 66 -13.90 2.04 0.42
C SER A 66 -12.71 1.34 -0.23
N LEU A 67 -11.49 1.79 0.11
CA LEU A 67 -10.27 1.11 -0.36
C LEU A 67 -10.23 -0.36 0.09
N THR A 68 -10.77 -0.65 1.27
CA THR A 68 -10.91 -2.01 1.81
C THR A 68 -11.83 -2.83 0.92
N GLU A 69 -13.02 -2.31 0.59
CA GLU A 69 -13.99 -2.99 -0.26
C GLU A 69 -13.44 -3.27 -1.65
N LEU A 70 -12.81 -2.27 -2.28
CA LEU A 70 -12.15 -2.42 -3.58
C LEU A 70 -11.14 -3.58 -3.56
N SER A 71 -10.26 -3.59 -2.54
CA SER A 71 -9.20 -4.58 -2.41
C SER A 71 -9.74 -6.00 -2.19
N LEU A 72 -10.74 -6.16 -1.32
CA LEU A 72 -11.32 -7.47 -1.01
C LEU A 72 -12.13 -8.03 -2.17
N ARG A 73 -12.92 -7.19 -2.86
CA ARG A 73 -13.68 -7.61 -4.04
C ARG A 73 -12.76 -8.00 -5.19
N TRP A 74 -11.67 -7.27 -5.40
CA TRP A 74 -10.66 -7.64 -6.39
C TRP A 74 -10.07 -9.03 -6.11
N CYS A 75 -9.72 -9.32 -4.84
CA CYS A 75 -9.22 -10.64 -4.42
C CYS A 75 -10.25 -11.75 -4.66
N ARG A 76 -11.53 -11.50 -4.33
CA ARG A 76 -12.63 -12.47 -4.48
C ARG A 76 -12.83 -12.92 -5.93
N GLU A 77 -12.58 -12.03 -6.89
CA GLU A 77 -12.82 -12.29 -8.30
C GLU A 77 -11.71 -13.11 -8.99
N ARG A 78 -10.56 -13.31 -8.33
CA ARG A 78 -9.46 -14.09 -8.90
C ARG A 78 -9.74 -15.58 -8.73
N ALA A 79 -9.76 -16.32 -9.85
CA ALA A 79 -9.93 -17.77 -9.84
C ALA A 79 -8.89 -18.54 -9.01
N ALA A 80 -7.70 -17.96 -8.80
CA ALA A 80 -6.63 -18.54 -7.99
C ALA A 80 -6.80 -18.33 -6.47
N VAL A 81 -7.79 -17.53 -6.04
CA VAL A 81 -8.00 -17.19 -4.63
C VAL A 81 -9.19 -17.97 -4.08
N THR A 82 -8.92 -19.06 -3.35
CA THR A 82 -9.96 -19.87 -2.72
C THR A 82 -10.51 -19.22 -1.44
N THR A 83 -9.64 -18.58 -0.66
CA THR A 83 -9.98 -17.95 0.61
C THR A 83 -9.11 -16.72 0.83
N THR A 84 -9.68 -15.68 1.44
CA THR A 84 -8.96 -14.46 1.81
C THR A 84 -8.90 -14.38 3.34
N LEU A 85 -7.68 -14.39 3.87
CA LEU A 85 -7.46 -14.22 5.31
C LEU A 85 -7.49 -12.73 5.65
N VAL A 86 -8.47 -12.32 6.44
CA VAL A 86 -8.60 -10.94 6.93
C VAL A 86 -8.08 -10.80 8.36
N GLY A 87 -7.48 -9.66 8.67
CA GLY A 87 -6.91 -9.39 10.00
C GLY A 87 -7.33 -8.01 10.48
N GLN A 88 -8.16 -7.97 11.53
CA GLN A 88 -8.76 -6.73 12.02
C GLN A 88 -8.51 -6.48 13.50
N THR A 89 -8.48 -5.19 13.88
CA THR A 89 -8.28 -4.75 15.28
C THR A 89 -9.54 -4.17 15.91
N SER A 90 -10.63 -4.08 15.15
CA SER A 90 -11.91 -3.50 15.55
C SER A 90 -13.06 -4.23 14.86
N MET A 91 -14.19 -4.37 15.57
CA MET A 91 -15.42 -4.96 15.02
C MET A 91 -15.92 -4.21 13.78
N LYS A 92 -15.80 -2.87 13.76
CA LYS A 92 -16.21 -2.08 12.61
C LYS A 92 -15.47 -2.49 11.32
N GLN A 93 -14.18 -2.79 11.43
CA GLN A 93 -13.39 -3.20 10.27
C GLN A 93 -13.77 -4.62 9.82
N LEU A 94 -14.08 -5.51 10.77
CA LEU A 94 -14.58 -6.85 10.46
C LEU A 94 -15.94 -6.79 9.76
N ASP A 95 -16.84 -5.92 10.21
CA ASP A 95 -18.14 -5.71 9.57
C ASP A 95 -17.98 -5.19 8.13
N GLU A 96 -17.05 -4.25 7.92
CA GLU A 96 -16.69 -3.74 6.58
C GLU A 96 -16.17 -4.87 5.66
N ASP A 97 -15.28 -5.72 6.17
CA ASP A 97 -14.76 -6.86 5.39
C ASP A 97 -15.88 -7.83 5.00
N ILE A 98 -16.77 -8.17 5.93
CA ILE A 98 -17.90 -9.07 5.69
C ILE A 98 -18.84 -8.49 4.62
N GLN A 99 -19.13 -7.19 4.71
CA GLN A 99 -19.96 -6.49 3.73
C GLN A 99 -19.34 -6.53 2.33
N ALA A 100 -18.02 -6.33 2.22
CA ALA A 100 -17.32 -6.43 0.95
C ALA A 100 -17.46 -7.82 0.30
N PHE A 101 -17.43 -8.90 1.10
CA PHE A 101 -17.67 -10.26 0.59
C PHE A 101 -19.13 -10.55 0.24
N GLN A 102 -20.08 -9.87 0.88
CA GLN A 102 -21.53 -10.02 0.62
C GLN A 102 -22.01 -9.24 -0.62
N ALA A 103 -21.16 -8.37 -1.20
CA ALA A 103 -21.48 -7.62 -2.41
C ALA A 103 -21.93 -8.58 -3.54
N LYS A 104 -23.15 -8.39 -4.06
CA LYS A 104 -23.75 -9.33 -5.02
C LYS A 104 -23.11 -9.25 -6.41
N SER A 105 -22.67 -8.07 -6.82
CA SER A 105 -22.02 -7.83 -8.11
C SER A 105 -20.50 -7.84 -7.99
N GLY A 106 -19.84 -8.22 -9.08
CA GLY A 106 -18.41 -7.97 -9.25
C GLY A 106 -18.11 -6.49 -9.44
N LEU A 107 -16.83 -6.14 -9.43
CA LEU A 107 -16.32 -4.85 -9.87
C LEU A 107 -16.59 -4.71 -11.38
N PRO A 108 -16.94 -3.50 -11.85
CA PRO A 108 -17.16 -3.27 -13.28
C PRO A 108 -15.85 -3.44 -14.07
N ASP A 109 -15.96 -3.90 -15.33
CA ASP A 109 -14.80 -4.18 -16.19
C ASP A 109 -13.92 -2.94 -16.41
N GLU A 110 -14.52 -1.76 -16.47
CA GLU A 110 -13.82 -0.48 -16.58
C GLU A 110 -12.92 -0.23 -15.37
N LEU A 111 -13.42 -0.45 -14.15
CA LEU A 111 -12.63 -0.34 -12.93
C LEU A 111 -11.52 -1.39 -12.89
N MET A 112 -11.80 -2.60 -13.36
CA MET A 112 -10.78 -3.66 -13.43
C MET A 112 -9.63 -3.26 -14.36
N TRP A 113 -9.96 -2.65 -15.49
CA TRP A 113 -8.96 -2.11 -16.41
C TRP A 113 -8.13 -1.00 -15.76
N GLU A 114 -8.75 -0.09 -15.01
CA GLU A 114 -8.02 0.96 -14.29
C GLU A 114 -7.06 0.39 -13.23
N ILE A 115 -7.50 -0.64 -12.50
CA ILE A 115 -6.65 -1.35 -11.53
C ILE A 115 -5.43 -1.94 -12.23
N ASP A 116 -5.62 -2.59 -13.38
CA ASP A 116 -4.53 -3.15 -14.17
C ASP A 116 -3.56 -2.07 -14.66
N ARG A 117 -4.06 -0.88 -15.05
CA ARG A 117 -3.19 0.26 -15.40
C ARG A 117 -2.33 0.71 -14.22
N VAL A 118 -2.92 0.88 -13.04
CA VAL A 118 -2.17 1.26 -11.83
C VAL A 118 -1.14 0.19 -11.48
N HIS A 119 -1.50 -1.09 -11.58
CA HIS A 119 -0.60 -2.21 -11.36
C HIS A 119 0.61 -2.21 -12.31
N MET A 120 0.37 -1.94 -13.60
CA MET A 120 1.43 -1.91 -14.61
C MET A 120 2.40 -0.74 -14.43
N LEU A 121 1.93 0.40 -13.93
CA LEU A 121 2.80 1.52 -13.57
C LEU A 121 3.64 1.17 -12.32
N ASN A 122 3.06 0.46 -11.36
CA ASN A 122 3.70 0.20 -10.06
C ASN A 122 4.00 -1.30 -9.87
N ARG A 123 4.68 -1.91 -10.86
CA ARG A 123 5.00 -3.34 -10.81
C ARG A 123 6.02 -3.62 -9.71
N LEU A 124 5.76 -4.65 -8.89
CA LEU A 124 6.63 -5.11 -7.80
C LEU A 124 7.10 -3.98 -6.86
N PRO A 125 6.17 -3.22 -6.26
CA PRO A 125 6.50 -1.96 -5.58
C PRO A 125 7.39 -2.14 -4.34
N ILE A 126 7.51 -3.35 -3.80
CA ILE A 126 8.43 -3.68 -2.69
C ILE A 126 9.91 -3.66 -3.11
N PHE A 127 10.21 -3.98 -4.37
CA PHE A 127 11.58 -4.02 -4.91
C PHE A 127 11.92 -2.77 -5.72
N SER A 128 10.92 -1.96 -6.07
CA SER A 128 11.11 -0.72 -6.80
C SER A 128 11.48 0.42 -5.86
N SER A 129 12.36 1.30 -6.31
CA SER A 129 12.83 2.49 -5.58
C SER A 129 12.79 3.70 -6.51
N THR A 130 12.39 4.85 -5.97
CA THR A 130 12.58 6.14 -6.64
C THR A 130 13.99 6.69 -6.46
N ASP A 131 14.76 6.07 -5.55
CA ASP A 131 16.16 6.39 -5.26
C ASP A 131 17.01 5.23 -5.81
N VAL A 132 17.39 5.35 -7.09
CA VAL A 132 18.25 4.40 -7.80
C VAL A 132 19.65 4.96 -7.91
N GLY A 133 20.64 4.16 -7.51
CA GLY A 133 22.05 4.56 -7.57
C GLY A 133 22.57 4.58 -9.01
N SER A 134 23.70 5.24 -9.23
CA SER A 134 24.37 5.18 -10.53
C SER A 134 24.89 3.77 -10.83
N ASP A 135 24.96 3.41 -12.12
CA ASP A 135 25.57 2.17 -12.56
C ASP A 135 27.04 2.05 -12.12
N TRP A 136 27.63 0.85 -12.27
CA TRP A 136 29.02 0.60 -11.91
C TRP A 136 30.03 1.53 -12.61
N ARG A 137 29.60 2.26 -13.65
CA ARG A 137 30.39 3.18 -14.45
C ARG A 137 29.97 4.66 -14.30
N GLY A 138 29.00 4.97 -13.43
CA GLY A 138 28.48 6.33 -13.24
C GLY A 138 27.66 6.90 -14.41
N ALA A 139 27.26 6.08 -15.39
CA ALA A 139 26.65 6.48 -16.66
C ALA A 139 25.15 6.18 -16.78
N GLY A 140 24.59 5.34 -15.91
CA GLY A 140 23.17 4.95 -15.91
C GLY A 140 22.60 4.79 -14.49
N GLU A 141 21.39 4.26 -14.37
CA GLU A 141 20.75 3.96 -13.08
C GLU A 141 20.66 2.45 -12.86
N ILE A 142 20.92 1.97 -11.64
CA ILE A 142 20.71 0.57 -11.25
C ILE A 142 19.32 0.45 -10.60
N GLY A 143 18.37 -0.13 -11.34
CA GLY A 143 17.02 -0.43 -10.89
C GLY A 143 15.99 -0.24 -11.99
N GLU A 144 14.82 -0.85 -11.85
CA GLU A 144 13.68 -0.52 -12.70
C GLU A 144 13.06 0.79 -12.21
N ARG A 145 13.17 1.85 -13.03
CA ARG A 145 12.43 3.09 -12.80
C ARG A 145 10.96 2.82 -13.11
N ILE A 146 10.05 3.26 -12.23
CA ILE A 146 8.61 3.33 -12.51
C ILE A 146 8.44 4.08 -13.85
N PRO A 147 7.74 3.51 -14.85
CA PRO A 147 7.48 4.18 -16.12
C PRO A 147 6.72 5.50 -15.98
#